data_AF-A0A855X8Q0-F1
#
_entry.id   AF-A0A855X8Q0-F1
#
_cell.length_a   1.000
_cell.length_b   1.000
_cell.length_c   1.000
_cell.angle_alpha   90.00
_cell.angle_beta   90.00
_cell.angle_gamma   90.00
#
_symmetry.space_group_name_H-M   'P 1'
#
loop_
_entity.id
_entity.type
_entity.pdbx_description
1 polymer ?
#
loop_
_entity_poly.entity_id
_entity_poly.type
_entity_poly.pdbx_seq_one_letter_code
_entity_poly.pdbx_strand_id
1 'polypeptide(L)'
;MKKTIVLLATLVLGLALTAAAQPGTCGNMGRHDGAGMNCNAMCGGQGMMRGDGPGMMGGRGGRMGDGPGIQGILAMADKLELTDAQKTKLKQMNETFQVERIDQRANLQKAELKLRSLMRDDNPSVTEVNRAIDQVATLRADMAKMRFRHRTDMRSVLTEKQQQMLKDTRVERRKEVRVRVFDRDSEQEPNEPDMPPTGGSH
;
A
#
# COMPACT_ATOMS: atom_id res chain seq x y z
N MET A 1 13.38 -38.31 46.91
CA MET A 1 12.80 -39.66 46.72
C MET A 1 11.27 -39.55 46.81
N LYS A 2 10.55 -40.14 45.84
CA LYS A 2 9.10 -40.49 45.82
C LYS A 2 8.13 -39.28 45.74
N LYS A 3 7.71 -38.85 44.54
CA LYS A 3 6.53 -39.33 43.75
C LYS A 3 5.18 -39.17 44.48
N THR A 4 4.45 -38.09 44.20
CA THR A 4 2.98 -38.09 44.17
C THR A 4 2.47 -37.10 43.12
N ILE A 5 2.00 -37.68 42.02
CA ILE A 5 1.21 -37.09 40.95
C ILE A 5 -0.21 -36.92 41.50
N VAL A 6 -0.80 -35.73 41.38
CA VAL A 6 -2.26 -35.58 41.39
C VAL A 6 -2.64 -34.71 40.20
N LEU A 7 -3.08 -35.41 39.15
CA LEU A 7 -3.83 -34.89 38.02
C LEU A 7 -5.19 -34.38 38.53
N LEU A 8 -5.41 -33.07 38.52
CA LEU A 8 -6.75 -32.49 38.59
C LEU A 8 -7.13 -32.00 37.20
N ALA A 9 -7.72 -32.93 36.44
CA ALA A 9 -8.44 -32.66 35.22
C ALA A 9 -9.77 -31.97 35.58
N THR A 10 -9.78 -30.63 35.62
CA THR A 10 -11.02 -29.86 35.61
C THR A 10 -11.41 -29.57 34.17
N LEU A 11 -12.32 -30.43 33.70
CA LEU A 11 -13.05 -30.37 32.45
C LEU A 11 -13.93 -29.11 32.43
N VAL A 12 -13.46 -28.03 31.81
CA VAL A 12 -14.30 -26.85 31.52
C VAL A 12 -15.08 -27.14 30.24
N LEU A 13 -16.26 -27.73 30.42
CA LEU A 13 -17.29 -27.85 29.42
C LEU A 13 -18.03 -26.51 29.34
N GLY A 14 -17.99 -25.83 28.19
CA GLY A 14 -18.88 -24.70 27.95
C GLY A 14 -18.34 -23.67 26.98
N LEU A 15 -18.55 -23.89 25.69
CA LEU A 15 -18.73 -22.81 24.72
C LEU A 15 -19.72 -23.29 23.66
N ALA A 16 -21.00 -23.01 23.93
CA ALA A 16 -22.06 -23.14 22.96
C ALA A 16 -21.74 -22.24 21.76
N LEU A 17 -21.67 -22.85 20.57
CA LEU A 17 -21.74 -22.12 19.30
C LEU A 17 -23.14 -21.51 19.19
N THR A 18 -23.26 -20.21 19.46
CA THR A 18 -24.34 -19.41 18.88
C THR A 18 -23.82 -18.80 17.59
N ALA A 19 -24.15 -19.48 16.49
CA ALA A 19 -24.05 -18.93 15.14
C ALA A 19 -25.07 -17.79 15.00
N ALA A 20 -24.65 -16.56 15.33
CA ALA A 20 -25.35 -15.37 14.88
C ALA A 20 -24.97 -15.12 13.42
N ALA A 21 -25.73 -15.72 12.51
CA ALA A 21 -25.80 -15.25 11.13
C ALA A 21 -26.42 -13.84 11.16
N GLN A 22 -25.58 -12.81 11.10
CA GLN A 22 -26.05 -11.47 10.78
C GLN A 22 -26.17 -11.37 9.26
N PRO A 23 -27.37 -11.21 8.68
CA PRO A 23 -27.47 -10.71 7.33
C PRO A 23 -26.87 -9.31 7.34
N GLY A 24 -25.69 -9.17 6.75
CA GLY A 24 -25.14 -7.87 6.44
C GLY A 24 -26.14 -7.17 5.52
N THR A 25 -26.88 -6.22 6.08
CA THR A 25 -27.59 -5.22 5.32
C THR A 25 -26.50 -4.42 4.61
N CYS A 26 -26.23 -4.77 3.35
CA CYS A 26 -25.56 -3.88 2.42
C CYS A 26 -26.41 -2.61 2.34
N GLY A 27 -25.97 -1.59 3.08
CA GLY A 27 -26.53 -0.26 3.00
C GLY A 27 -26.40 0.23 1.55
N ASN A 28 -27.53 0.27 0.86
CA ASN A 28 -27.98 1.39 0.05
C ASN A 28 -26.86 2.31 -0.49
N MET A 29 -26.12 1.86 -1.48
CA MET A 29 -25.43 2.76 -2.40
C MET A 29 -26.45 3.17 -3.45
N GLY A 30 -26.81 4.45 -3.40
CA GLY A 30 -27.88 5.02 -4.19
C GLY A 30 -27.79 4.69 -5.68
N ARG A 31 -28.96 4.46 -6.26
CA ARG A 31 -29.25 4.57 -7.69
C ARG A 31 -28.48 5.75 -8.27
N HIS A 32 -27.48 5.46 -9.09
CA HIS A 32 -27.09 6.36 -10.16
C HIS A 32 -27.93 5.96 -11.38
N ASP A 33 -29.05 6.65 -11.56
CA ASP A 33 -29.71 6.73 -12.85
C ASP A 33 -28.76 7.50 -13.78
N GLY A 34 -28.06 6.77 -14.65
CA GLY A 34 -27.13 7.35 -15.62
C GLY A 34 -27.01 6.41 -16.82
N ALA A 35 -27.39 6.91 -17.98
CA ALA A 35 -27.57 6.18 -19.23
C ALA A 35 -26.38 5.26 -19.58
N GLY A 36 -26.72 4.08 -20.10
CA GLY A 36 -25.78 3.03 -20.49
C GLY A 36 -24.68 3.51 -21.42
N MET A 37 -23.43 3.24 -21.02
CA MET A 37 -22.28 3.38 -21.89
C MET A 37 -22.06 2.06 -22.62
N ASN A 38 -22.60 2.05 -23.84
CA ASN A 38 -22.44 1.04 -24.88
C ASN A 38 -20.99 0.56 -25.02
N CYS A 39 -20.77 -0.73 -24.77
CA CYS A 39 -19.48 -1.43 -24.88
C CYS A 39 -19.14 -1.77 -26.34
N ASN A 40 -19.17 -0.81 -27.26
CA ASN A 40 -18.76 -1.07 -28.65
C ASN A 40 -18.35 0.22 -29.39
N ALA A 41 -17.33 0.93 -28.90
CA ALA A 41 -16.74 2.08 -29.60
C ALA A 41 -15.32 2.46 -29.13
N MET A 42 -14.44 1.49 -28.83
CA MET A 42 -13.01 1.78 -28.53
C MET A 42 -12.04 0.88 -29.30
N CYS A 43 -12.42 0.46 -30.51
CA CYS A 43 -11.54 -0.19 -31.48
C CYS A 43 -11.51 0.67 -32.75
N GLY A 44 -10.67 1.70 -32.77
CA GLY A 44 -10.57 2.59 -33.92
C GLY A 44 -9.85 3.89 -33.59
N GLY A 45 -8.56 3.79 -33.26
CA GLY A 45 -7.74 4.95 -32.91
C GLY A 45 -6.26 4.60 -33.03
N GLN A 46 -5.80 4.55 -34.27
CA GLN A 46 -4.38 4.49 -34.62
C GLN A 46 -3.64 5.66 -33.98
N GLY A 47 -2.63 5.36 -33.16
CA GLY A 47 -1.53 6.29 -32.86
C GLY A 47 -1.65 7.07 -31.55
N MET A 48 -1.26 6.46 -30.43
CA MET A 48 -0.58 7.12 -29.30
C MET A 48 0.13 6.06 -28.45
N MET A 49 1.10 5.32 -29.02
CA MET A 49 2.04 4.52 -28.22
C MET A 49 3.45 4.61 -28.81
N ARG A 50 4.05 5.78 -28.67
CA ARG A 50 5.51 5.95 -28.69
C ARG A 50 5.85 7.11 -27.78
N GLY A 51 6.22 6.75 -26.57
CA GLY A 51 6.64 7.66 -25.52
C GLY A 51 7.56 6.91 -24.57
N ASP A 52 8.71 6.47 -25.07
CA ASP A 52 9.89 6.13 -24.28
C ASP A 52 10.49 7.41 -23.65
N GLY A 53 9.65 8.17 -22.93
CA GLY A 53 10.11 9.14 -21.94
C GLY A 53 10.44 8.38 -20.65
N PRO A 54 11.38 8.84 -19.82
CA PRO A 54 11.62 8.23 -18.51
C PRO A 54 10.28 8.16 -17.76
N GLY A 55 9.73 6.95 -17.70
CA GLY A 55 8.38 6.74 -17.21
C GLY A 55 8.26 7.38 -15.85
N MET A 56 7.27 8.26 -15.70
CA MET A 56 6.81 8.81 -14.43
C MET A 56 6.24 7.68 -13.56
N MET A 57 7.06 6.70 -13.20
CA MET A 57 6.85 5.72 -12.15
C MET A 57 7.22 6.35 -10.79
N GLY A 58 6.63 7.50 -10.47
CA GLY A 58 7.01 8.23 -9.26
C GLY A 58 6.02 9.28 -8.73
N GLY A 59 4.92 9.55 -9.43
CA GLY A 59 3.96 10.58 -9.04
C GLY A 59 2.57 9.99 -8.83
N ARG A 60 1.93 10.32 -7.70
CA ARG A 60 0.54 10.00 -7.33
C ARG A 60 0.25 8.55 -6.94
N GLY A 61 0.81 8.20 -5.79
CA GLY A 61 0.36 7.07 -5.00
C GLY A 61 1.05 7.12 -3.66
N GLY A 62 0.66 8.08 -2.81
CA GLY A 62 0.99 8.03 -1.38
C GLY A 62 0.46 6.71 -0.84
N ARG A 63 1.30 5.68 -0.86
CA ARG A 63 0.98 4.34 -0.39
C ARG A 63 0.57 4.50 1.06
N MET A 64 -0.67 4.13 1.38
CA MET A 64 -1.25 4.07 2.73
C MET A 64 -0.20 4.11 3.86
N GLY A 65 -0.13 5.25 4.55
CA GLY A 65 0.64 5.44 5.78
C GLY A 65 1.82 6.40 5.65
N ASP A 66 1.52 7.65 5.28
CA ASP A 66 2.43 8.77 5.03
C ASP A 66 3.41 9.06 6.18
N GLY A 67 4.54 8.37 6.17
CA GLY A 67 5.69 8.66 7.00
C GLY A 67 6.93 7.91 6.56
N PRO A 68 8.13 8.45 6.83
CA PRO A 68 9.37 7.74 6.54
C PRO A 68 9.39 6.41 7.29
N GLY A 69 9.84 5.37 6.60
CA GLY A 69 10.25 4.11 7.25
C GLY A 69 11.52 4.30 8.08
N ILE A 70 12.04 3.21 8.64
CA ILE A 70 13.20 3.26 9.54
C ILE A 70 14.41 3.96 8.91
N GLN A 71 14.71 3.68 7.64
CA GLN A 71 15.82 4.34 6.94
C GLN A 71 15.65 5.85 6.89
N GLY A 72 14.43 6.34 6.68
CA GLY A 72 14.15 7.78 6.66
C GLY A 72 14.23 8.42 8.04
N ILE A 73 13.89 7.69 9.11
CA ILE A 73 14.07 8.16 10.49
C ILE A 73 15.56 8.22 10.84
N LEU A 74 16.32 7.18 10.50
CA LEU A 74 17.77 7.14 10.71
C LEU A 74 18.51 8.22 9.90
N ALA A 75 18.03 8.55 8.70
CA ALA A 75 18.56 9.67 7.91
C ALA A 75 18.31 11.05 8.56
N MET A 76 17.37 11.13 9.51
CA MET A 76 17.08 12.33 10.30
C MET A 76 17.54 12.19 11.75
N ALA A 77 18.46 11.26 12.04
CA ALA A 77 18.84 10.92 13.41
C ALA A 77 19.35 12.13 14.20
N ASP A 78 20.17 12.98 13.58
CA ASP A 78 20.73 14.17 14.24
C ASP A 78 19.63 15.21 14.50
N LYS A 79 18.75 15.45 13.51
CA LYS A 79 17.62 16.37 13.65
C LYS A 79 16.64 15.92 14.73
N LEU A 80 16.46 14.61 14.90
CA LEU A 80 15.58 14.02 15.91
C LEU A 80 16.29 13.75 17.24
N GLU A 81 17.58 14.10 17.36
CA GLU A 81 18.39 13.87 18.54
C GLU A 81 18.27 12.41 19.03
N LEU A 82 18.35 11.44 18.11
CA LEU A 82 18.20 10.03 18.47
C LEU A 82 19.37 9.57 19.33
N THR A 83 19.07 8.85 20.42
CA THR A 83 20.11 8.20 21.22
C THR A 83 20.69 7.00 20.46
N ASP A 84 21.91 6.60 20.80
CA ASP A 84 22.54 5.43 20.15
C ASP A 84 21.78 4.13 20.44
N ALA A 85 21.13 4.04 21.60
CA ALA A 85 20.21 2.95 21.92
C ALA A 85 18.99 2.93 20.98
N GLN A 86 18.38 4.09 20.70
CA GLN A 86 17.27 4.19 19.74
C GLN A 86 17.74 3.83 18.31
N LYS A 87 18.89 4.35 17.86
CA LYS A 87 19.46 4.04 16.54
C LYS A 87 19.71 2.53 16.39
N THR A 88 20.29 1.89 17.40
CA THR A 88 20.59 0.46 17.40
C THR A 88 19.30 -0.37 17.34
N LYS A 89 18.31 -0.04 18.19
CA LYS A 89 17.02 -0.72 18.20
C LYS A 89 16.31 -0.59 16.85
N LEU A 90 16.30 0.60 16.26
CA LEU A 90 15.71 0.83 14.93
C LEU A 90 16.41 0.00 13.85
N LYS A 91 17.75 -0.07 13.83
CA LYS A 91 18.49 -0.89 12.86
C LYS A 91 18.12 -2.38 12.97
N GLN A 92 18.11 -2.92 14.17
CA GLN A 92 17.73 -4.32 14.42
C GLN A 92 16.29 -4.60 13.99
N MET A 93 15.34 -3.73 14.36
CA MET A 93 13.95 -3.86 13.93
C MET A 93 13.81 -3.84 12.40
N ASN A 94 14.61 -3.02 11.71
CA ASN A 94 14.62 -2.99 10.26
C ASN A 94 15.17 -4.30 9.68
N GLU A 95 16.26 -4.84 10.20
CA GLU A 95 16.82 -6.12 9.75
C GLU A 95 15.81 -7.26 9.88
N THR A 96 15.19 -7.43 11.05
CA THR A 96 14.15 -8.43 11.29
C THR A 96 12.99 -8.27 10.31
N PHE A 97 12.47 -7.04 10.16
CA PHE A 97 11.38 -6.78 9.24
C PHE A 97 11.75 -7.03 7.77
N GLN A 98 13.00 -6.79 7.38
CA GLN A 98 13.43 -7.08 6.02
C GLN A 98 13.42 -8.57 5.71
N VAL A 99 13.87 -9.41 6.64
CA VAL A 99 13.81 -10.86 6.52
C VAL A 99 12.35 -11.32 6.40
N GLU A 100 11.50 -10.96 7.36
CA GLU A 100 10.08 -11.34 7.35
C GLU A 100 9.37 -10.88 6.05
N ARG A 101 9.68 -9.68 5.58
CA ARG A 101 9.11 -9.12 4.35
C ARG A 101 9.55 -9.91 3.11
N ILE A 102 10.80 -10.37 3.07
CA ILE A 102 11.31 -11.20 1.96
C ILE A 102 10.53 -12.52 1.92
N ASP A 103 10.38 -13.19 3.07
CA ASP A 103 9.66 -14.47 3.15
C ASP A 103 8.19 -14.32 2.73
N GLN A 104 7.49 -13.31 3.26
CA GLN A 104 6.10 -13.06 2.91
C GLN A 104 5.93 -12.69 1.43
N ARG A 105 6.90 -11.97 0.86
CA ARG A 105 6.89 -11.64 -0.58
C ARG A 105 7.12 -12.89 -1.42
N ALA A 106 8.03 -13.78 -1.03
CA ALA A 106 8.26 -15.03 -1.72
C ALA A 106 7.00 -15.92 -1.70
N ASN A 107 6.32 -15.99 -0.56
CA ASN A 107 5.06 -16.72 -0.42
C ASN A 107 3.95 -16.14 -1.32
N LEU A 108 3.82 -14.81 -1.34
CA LEU A 108 2.88 -14.12 -2.24
C LEU A 108 3.19 -14.41 -3.71
N GLN A 109 4.46 -14.34 -4.12
CA GLN A 109 4.88 -14.62 -5.49
C GLN A 109 4.55 -16.07 -5.89
N LYS A 110 4.79 -17.04 -5.01
CA LYS A 110 4.40 -18.45 -5.25
C LYS A 110 2.90 -18.60 -5.44
N ALA A 111 2.09 -17.94 -4.59
CA ALA A 111 0.63 -17.98 -4.71
C ALA A 111 0.13 -17.31 -6.00
N GLU A 112 0.70 -16.17 -6.38
CA GLU A 112 0.37 -15.48 -7.63
C GLU A 112 0.74 -16.28 -8.87
N LEU A 113 1.88 -16.99 -8.84
CA LEU A 113 2.27 -17.92 -9.92
C LEU A 113 1.30 -19.09 -10.04
N LYS A 114 0.88 -19.68 -8.90
CA LYS A 114 -0.13 -20.75 -8.89
C LYS A 114 -1.46 -20.28 -9.46
N LEU A 115 -1.95 -19.12 -9.02
CA LEU A 115 -3.19 -18.53 -9.55
C LEU A 115 -3.06 -18.29 -11.06
N ARG A 116 -1.94 -17.71 -11.52
CA ARG A 116 -1.70 -17.49 -12.95
C ARG A 116 -1.69 -18.80 -13.75
N SER A 117 -1.14 -19.87 -13.19
CA SER A 117 -1.14 -21.19 -13.83
C SER A 117 -2.57 -21.72 -13.98
N LEU A 118 -3.39 -21.66 -12.92
CA LEU A 118 -4.79 -22.10 -12.97
C LEU A 118 -5.60 -21.27 -13.97
N MET A 119 -5.38 -19.96 -14.05
CA MET A 119 -6.08 -19.09 -15.01
C MET A 119 -5.68 -19.31 -16.47
N ARG A 120 -4.58 -20.03 -16.74
CA ARG A 120 -4.13 -20.39 -18.10
C ARG A 120 -4.51 -21.80 -18.52
N ASP A 121 -5.03 -22.59 -17.58
CA ASP A 121 -5.57 -23.90 -17.89
C ASP A 121 -6.81 -23.74 -18.79
N ASP A 122 -7.00 -24.65 -19.74
CA ASP A 122 -8.14 -24.62 -20.65
C ASP A 122 -9.46 -24.95 -19.93
N ASN A 123 -9.40 -25.74 -18.84
CA ASN A 123 -10.57 -26.12 -18.05
C ASN A 123 -10.30 -26.10 -16.54
N PRO A 124 -10.06 -24.92 -15.94
CA PRO A 124 -9.72 -24.84 -14.53
C PRO A 124 -10.93 -25.15 -13.63
N SER A 125 -10.67 -25.86 -12.53
CA SER A 125 -11.66 -26.01 -11.47
C SER A 125 -11.97 -24.66 -10.82
N VAL A 126 -13.23 -24.23 -10.87
CA VAL A 126 -13.71 -22.98 -10.24
C VAL A 126 -13.35 -22.96 -8.74
N THR A 127 -13.50 -24.09 -8.05
CA THR A 127 -13.16 -24.22 -6.63
C THR A 127 -11.67 -23.98 -6.37
N GLU A 128 -10.80 -24.48 -7.25
CA GLU A 128 -9.35 -24.32 -7.09
C GLU A 128 -8.89 -22.89 -7.40
N VAL A 129 -9.48 -22.25 -8.41
CA VAL A 129 -9.24 -20.84 -8.73
C VAL A 129 -9.66 -19.95 -7.57
N ASN A 130 -10.87 -20.13 -7.03
CA ASN A 130 -11.35 -19.35 -5.88
C ASN A 130 -10.41 -19.51 -4.67
N ARG A 131 -10.00 -20.74 -4.35
CA ARG A 131 -9.02 -20.99 -3.28
C ARG A 131 -7.69 -20.28 -3.53
N ALA A 132 -7.18 -20.28 -4.76
CA ALA A 132 -5.95 -19.59 -5.10
C ALA A 132 -6.09 -18.05 -5.00
N ILE A 133 -7.25 -17.49 -5.37
CA ILE A 133 -7.58 -16.08 -5.18
C ILE A 133 -7.57 -15.72 -3.68
N ASP A 134 -8.24 -16.52 -2.85
CA ASP A 134 -8.31 -16.30 -1.40
C ASP A 134 -6.93 -16.36 -0.74
N GLN A 135 -6.06 -17.28 -1.19
CA GLN A 135 -4.68 -17.37 -0.73
C GLN A 135 -3.89 -16.10 -1.06
N VAL A 136 -3.98 -15.60 -2.30
CA VAL A 136 -3.33 -14.35 -2.70
C VAL A 136 -3.87 -13.16 -1.90
N ALA A 137 -5.19 -13.07 -1.73
CA ALA A 137 -5.82 -12.00 -0.95
C ALA A 137 -5.34 -12.02 0.52
N THR A 138 -5.31 -13.19 1.14
CA THR A 138 -4.82 -13.37 2.52
C THR A 138 -3.37 -12.93 2.66
N LEU A 139 -2.48 -13.38 1.77
CA LEU A 139 -1.06 -13.02 1.80
C LEU A 139 -0.82 -11.51 1.62
N ARG A 140 -1.61 -10.85 0.78
CA ARG A 140 -1.59 -9.38 0.61
C ARG A 140 -2.06 -8.67 1.88
N ALA A 141 -3.16 -9.13 2.49
CA ALA A 141 -3.65 -8.58 3.74
C ALA A 141 -2.61 -8.72 4.87
N ASP A 142 -1.97 -9.88 4.98
CA ASP A 142 -0.95 -10.12 6.00
C ASP A 142 0.30 -9.27 5.77
N MET A 143 0.70 -9.04 4.52
CA MET A 143 1.78 -8.09 4.21
C MET A 143 1.40 -6.65 4.63
N ALA A 144 0.14 -6.25 4.44
CA ALA A 144 -0.34 -4.94 4.89
C ALA A 144 -0.34 -4.83 6.42
N LYS A 145 -0.84 -5.85 7.12
CA LYS A 145 -0.79 -5.93 8.60
C LYS A 145 0.64 -5.87 9.12
N MET A 146 1.55 -6.63 8.54
CA MET A 146 2.97 -6.64 8.90
C MET A 146 3.59 -5.25 8.74
N ARG A 147 3.36 -4.56 7.61
CA ARG A 147 3.82 -3.17 7.39
C ARG A 147 3.22 -2.18 8.38
N PHE A 148 1.97 -2.37 8.77
CA PHE A 148 1.32 -1.53 9.79
C PHE A 148 1.98 -1.73 11.15
N ARG A 149 2.07 -2.98 11.62
CA ARG A 149 2.73 -3.33 12.90
C ARG A 149 4.14 -2.77 12.96
N HIS A 150 4.97 -3.05 11.96
CA HIS A 150 6.33 -2.56 11.90
C HIS A 150 6.44 -1.03 11.99
N ARG A 151 5.55 -0.29 11.31
CA ARG A 151 5.51 1.18 11.38
C ARG A 151 5.07 1.69 12.75
N THR A 152 4.13 1.01 13.38
CA THR A 152 3.66 1.35 14.73
C THR A 152 4.76 1.09 15.76
N ASP A 153 5.38 -0.08 15.72
CA ASP A 153 6.46 -0.46 16.65
C ASP A 153 7.69 0.45 16.48
N MET A 154 8.04 0.80 15.24
CA MET A 154 9.09 1.77 14.96
C MET A 154 8.80 3.12 15.63
N ARG A 155 7.56 3.62 15.53
CA ARG A 155 7.18 4.92 16.12
C ARG A 155 7.23 4.89 17.65
N SER A 156 6.94 3.74 18.27
CA SER A 156 6.99 3.61 19.74
C SER A 156 8.41 3.62 20.31
N VAL A 157 9.45 3.48 19.48
CA VAL A 157 10.86 3.70 19.90
C VAL A 157 11.16 5.19 20.11
N LEU A 158 10.41 6.08 19.46
CA LEU A 158 10.60 7.52 19.55
C LEU A 158 9.80 8.11 20.71
N THR A 159 10.34 9.14 21.36
CA THR A 159 9.61 9.94 22.34
C THR A 159 8.49 10.73 21.67
N GLU A 160 7.49 11.18 22.44
CA GLU A 160 6.39 12.00 21.90
C GLU A 160 6.90 13.29 21.22
N LYS A 161 7.92 13.94 21.81
CA LYS A 161 8.59 15.10 21.22
C LYS A 161 9.19 14.76 19.85
N GLN A 162 9.94 13.65 19.74
CA GLN A 162 10.54 13.20 18.48
C GLN A 162 9.48 12.82 17.44
N GLN A 163 8.37 12.21 17.86
CA GLN A 163 7.25 11.92 16.97
C GLN A 163 6.60 13.20 16.44
N GLN A 164 6.49 14.25 17.26
CA GLN A 164 5.96 15.54 16.82
C GLN A 164 6.91 16.22 15.82
N MET A 165 8.22 16.27 16.11
CA MET A 165 9.23 16.79 15.19
C MET A 165 9.21 16.07 13.83
N LEU A 166 8.96 14.75 13.84
CA LEU A 166 8.81 13.95 12.63
C LEU A 166 7.54 14.30 11.85
N LYS A 167 6.43 14.65 12.51
CA LYS A 167 5.20 15.13 11.86
C LYS A 167 5.42 16.52 11.24
N ASP A 168 6.02 17.43 11.98
CA ASP A 168 6.24 18.82 11.54
C ASP A 168 7.15 18.86 10.32
N THR A 169 8.23 18.07 10.31
CA THR A 169 9.13 17.94 9.15
C THR A 169 8.40 17.44 7.90
N ARG A 170 7.33 16.64 8.03
CA ARG A 170 6.51 16.22 6.89
C ARG A 170 5.62 17.35 6.39
N VAL A 171 5.02 18.12 7.30
CA VAL A 171 4.15 19.25 6.97
C VAL A 171 4.95 20.29 6.19
N GLU A 172 6.15 20.64 6.65
CA GLU A 172 7.00 21.61 5.95
C GLU A 172 7.42 21.12 4.56
N ARG A 173 7.88 19.88 4.44
CA ARG A 173 8.19 19.29 3.12
C ARG A 173 6.98 19.32 2.16
N ARG A 174 5.77 19.07 2.69
CA ARG A 174 4.54 19.11 1.88
C ARG A 174 4.21 20.53 1.41
N LYS A 175 4.44 21.54 2.24
CA LYS A 175 4.28 22.96 1.87
C LYS A 175 5.29 23.37 0.81
N GLU A 176 6.57 23.02 0.99
CA GLU A 176 7.64 23.32 0.02
C GLU A 176 7.36 22.72 -1.36
N VAL A 177 6.94 21.45 -1.42
CA VAL A 177 6.58 20.79 -2.69
C VAL A 177 5.37 21.48 -3.33
N ARG A 178 4.39 21.91 -2.53
CA ARG A 178 3.23 22.65 -3.03
C ARG A 178 3.64 23.99 -3.65
N VAL A 179 4.51 24.75 -2.99
CA VAL A 179 5.01 26.05 -3.50
C VAL A 179 5.73 25.86 -4.84
N ARG A 180 6.66 24.89 -4.94
CA ARG A 180 7.38 24.61 -6.20
C ARG A 180 6.49 24.20 -7.37
N VAL A 181 5.37 23.53 -7.11
CA VAL A 181 4.40 23.17 -8.15
C VAL A 181 3.68 24.43 -8.63
N PHE A 182 3.26 25.31 -7.73
CA PHE A 182 2.65 26.59 -8.10
C PHE A 182 3.61 27.50 -8.88
N ASP A 183 4.87 27.61 -8.47
CA ASP A 183 5.86 28.44 -9.16
C ASP A 183 6.12 27.94 -10.59
N ARG A 184 6.29 26.62 -10.77
CA ARG A 184 6.47 25.99 -12.08
C ARG A 184 5.28 26.21 -13.02
N ASP A 185 4.05 26.15 -12.50
CA ASP A 185 2.84 26.37 -13.30
C ASP A 185 2.66 27.86 -13.64
N SER A 186 3.21 28.78 -12.85
CA SER A 186 3.20 30.23 -13.13
C SER A 186 4.32 30.70 -14.07
N GLU A 187 5.42 29.94 -14.19
CA GLU A 187 6.53 30.23 -15.12
C GLU A 187 6.32 29.61 -16.51
N GLN A 188 5.35 28.70 -16.68
CA GLN A 188 4.86 28.30 -17.99
C GLN A 188 3.88 29.35 -18.50
N GLU A 189 4.40 30.43 -19.10
CA GLU A 189 3.61 31.20 -20.07
C GLU A 189 3.06 30.19 -21.10
N PRO A 190 1.77 30.28 -21.49
CA PRO A 190 1.27 29.48 -22.58
C PRO A 190 2.13 29.80 -23.80
N ASN A 191 2.91 28.82 -24.29
CA ASN A 191 3.54 28.93 -25.60
C ASN A 191 2.42 29.28 -26.59
N GLU A 192 2.38 30.53 -27.04
CA GLU A 192 1.50 30.93 -28.12
C GLU A 192 1.82 29.98 -29.29
N PRO A 193 0.85 29.21 -29.80
CA PRO A 193 1.09 28.43 -31.00
C PRO A 193 1.41 29.43 -32.11
N ASP A 194 2.59 29.28 -32.73
CA ASP A 194 3.00 30.02 -33.93
C ASP A 194 1.84 29.97 -34.95
N MET A 195 1.04 31.04 -34.98
CA MET A 195 0.00 31.22 -35.97
C MET A 195 0.71 31.58 -37.28
N PRO A 196 0.62 30.76 -38.33
CA PRO A 196 1.22 31.11 -39.61
C PRO A 196 0.59 32.43 -40.09
N PRO A 197 1.38 33.31 -40.75
CA PRO A 197 0.85 34.59 -41.21
C PRO A 197 -0.34 34.32 -42.12
N THR A 198 -1.51 34.85 -41.76
CA THR A 198 -2.69 34.84 -42.61
C THR A 198 -2.36 35.68 -43.83
N GLY A 199 -1.92 35.01 -44.90
CA GLY A 199 -1.68 35.63 -46.20
C GLY A 199 -2.98 36.27 -46.68
N GLY A 200 -2.97 37.60 -46.76
CA GLY A 200 -4.00 38.36 -47.45
C GLY A 200 -3.92 38.04 -48.94
N SER A 201 -4.94 37.37 -49.45
CA SER A 201 -5.17 37.24 -50.89
C SER A 201 -5.97 38.44 -51.38
N HIS A 202 -5.39 39.12 -52.38
CA HIS A 202 -6.06 40.06 -53.28
C HIS A 202 -7.27 39.44 -53.98
#